data_AF-A0A3E0UIB2-F1
#
_entry.id   AF-A0A3E0UIB2-F1
#
_cell.length_a   1.000
_cell.length_b   1.000
_cell.length_c   1.000
_cell.angle_alpha   90.00
_cell.angle_beta   90.00
_cell.angle_gamma   90.00
#
_symmetry.space_group_name_H-M   'P 1'
#
loop_
_entity.id
_entity.type
_entity.pdbx_description
1 polymer ?
#
loop_
_entity_poly.entity_id
_entity_poly.type
_entity_poly.pdbx_seq_one_letter_code
_entity_poly.pdbx_strand_id
1 'polypeptide(L)' 'MNINATLIGEVILCSIIIGGALSYYFARRKTTSPKITAAVGALLSIVPILGLIYVALLALKDDIAKT' A
#
# COMPACT_ATOMS: atom_id res chain seq x y z
N MET A 1 -27.36 -8.92 -11.95
CA MET A 1 -26.67 -8.16 -10.88
C MET A 1 -26.35 -6.77 -11.38
N ASN A 2 -26.78 -5.71 -10.68
CA ASN A 2 -26.45 -4.33 -11.00
C ASN A 2 -25.20 -3.93 -10.20
N ILE A 3 -24.02 -4.24 -10.76
CA ILE A 3 -22.75 -3.84 -10.16
C ILE A 3 -22.55 -2.37 -10.49
N ASN A 4 -22.65 -1.52 -9.46
CA ASN A 4 -22.43 -0.09 -9.62
C ASN A 4 -20.93 0.18 -9.77
N ALA A 5 -20.51 0.64 -10.95
CA ALA A 5 -19.12 0.99 -11.24
C ALA A 5 -18.59 2.10 -10.32
N THR A 6 -19.46 3.02 -9.87
CA THR A 6 -19.11 4.06 -8.90
C THR A 6 -18.69 3.46 -7.57
N LEU A 7 -19.43 2.46 -7.07
CA LEU A 7 -19.12 1.78 -5.82
C LEU A 7 -17.79 1.02 -5.89
N ILE A 8 -17.50 0.38 -7.04
CA ILE A 8 -16.20 -0.26 -7.27
C ILE A 8 -15.07 0.78 -7.27
N GLY A 9 -15.26 1.90 -7.97
CA GLY A 9 -14.27 2.98 -8.02
C GLY A 9 -13.96 3.56 -6.64
N GLU A 10 -14.97 3.77 -5.79
CA GLU A 10 -14.80 4.25 -4.41
C GLU A 10 -13.99 3.28 -3.54
N VAL A 11 -14.25 1.98 -3.66
CA VAL A 11 -13.50 0.94 -2.94
C VAL A 11 -12.03 0.94 -3.37
N ILE A 12 -11.75 1.06 -4.68
CA ILE A 12 -10.39 1.13 -5.22
C ILE A 12 -9.69 2.41 -4.75
N LEU A 13 -10.35 3.56 -4.79
CA LEU A 13 -9.78 4.82 -4.30
C LEU A 13 -9.43 4.76 -2.82
N CYS A 14 -10.32 4.23 -1.98
CA CYS A 14 -10.07 4.06 -0.55
C CYS A 14 -8.86 3.15 -0.32
N SER A 15 -8.77 2.04 -1.05
CA SER A 15 -7.65 1.10 -0.92
C SER A 15 -6.32 1.69 -1.37
N ILE A 16 -6.29 2.50 -2.43
CA ILE A 16 -5.08 3.24 -2.86
C ILE A 16 -4.60 4.20 -1.76
N ILE A 17 -5.51 4.97 -1.16
CA ILE A 17 -5.17 5.92 -0.09
C ILE A 17 -4.63 5.17 1.13
N ILE A 18 -5.35 4.13 1.59
CA ILE A 18 -4.98 3.35 2.77
C ILE A 18 -3.67 2.60 2.53
N GLY A 19 -3.53 1.91 1.40
CA GLY A 19 -2.34 1.15 1.05
C GLY A 19 -1.11 2.03 0.86
N GLY A 20 -1.25 3.18 0.20
CA GLY A 20 -0.17 4.17 0.08
C GLY A 20 0.28 4.74 1.42
N ALA A 21 -0.67 5.10 2.29
CA ALA A 21 -0.38 5.62 3.63
C ALA A 21 0.30 4.57 4.52
N LEU A 22 -0.21 3.33 4.54
CA LEU A 22 0.39 2.22 5.28
C LEU A 22 1.78 1.90 4.75
N SER A 23 1.94 1.80 3.43
CA SER A 23 3.25 1.56 2.82
C SER A 23 4.24 2.66 3.15
N TYR A 24 3.85 3.94 3.16
CA TYR A 24 4.73 5.03 3.59
C TYR A 24 5.12 4.91 5.06
N TYR A 25 4.15 4.58 5.94
CA TYR A 25 4.38 4.42 7.37
C TYR A 25 5.40 3.32 7.67
N PHE A 26 5.25 2.14 7.06
CA PHE A 26 6.20 1.04 7.22
C PHE A 26 7.55 1.35 6.54
N ALA A 27 7.53 1.95 5.35
CA ALA A 27 8.75 2.25 4.61
C ALA A 27 9.66 3.25 5.33
N ARG A 28 9.11 4.18 6.12
CA ARG A 28 9.91 5.12 6.93
C ARG A 28 10.87 4.45 7.91
N ARG A 29 10.56 3.24 8.38
CA ARG A 29 11.37 2.50 9.36
C ARG A 29 12.16 1.36 8.73
N LYS A 30 11.68 0.84 7.60
CA LYS A 30 12.17 -0.41 6.99
C LYS A 30 12.86 -0.23 5.64
N THR A 31 12.84 0.96 5.02
CA THR A 31 13.42 1.19 3.68
C THR A 31 14.17 2.53 3.59
N THR A 32 15.28 2.56 2.83
CA THR A 32 16.10 3.75 2.55
C THR A 32 15.38 4.77 1.66
N SER A 33 14.39 4.33 0.87
CA SER A 33 13.62 5.14 -0.06
C SER A 33 12.10 5.10 0.20
N PRO A 34 11.59 5.75 1.28
CA PRO A 34 10.18 5.65 1.69
C PRO A 34 9.18 6.10 0.62
N LYS A 35 9.55 7.11 -0.18
CA LYS A 35 8.69 7.67 -1.24
C LYS A 35 8.40 6.65 -2.34
N ILE A 36 9.39 5.87 -2.76
CA ILE A 36 9.27 4.88 -3.84
C ILE A 36 8.41 3.71 -3.36
N THR A 37 8.67 3.22 -2.14
CA THR A 37 7.89 2.13 -1.53
C THR A 37 6.42 2.51 -1.35
N ALA A 38 6.13 3.76 -0.94
CA ALA A 38 4.77 4.26 -0.84
C ALA A 38 4.07 4.35 -2.20
N ALA A 39 4.77 4.84 -3.24
CA ALA A 39 4.24 4.90 -4.59
C ALA A 39 3.92 3.51 -5.15
N VAL A 40 4.81 2.53 -4.93
CA VAL A 40 4.60 1.13 -5.31
C VAL A 40 3.41 0.54 -4.55
N GLY A 41 3.31 0.76 -3.24
CA GLY A 41 2.18 0.30 -2.43
C GLY A 41 0.83 0.89 -2.85
N ALA A 42 0.80 2.17 -3.20
CA ALA A 42 -0.38 2.84 -3.76
C ALA A 42 -0.77 2.25 -5.13
N LEU A 43 0.20 2.03 -6.03
CA LEU A 43 -0.03 1.41 -7.33
C LEU A 43 -0.55 -0.03 -7.20
N LEU A 44 0.03 -0.84 -6.29
CA LEU A 44 -0.44 -2.21 -6.07
C LEU A 44 -1.84 -2.25 -5.43
N SER A 45 -2.22 -1.21 -4.71
CA SER A 45 -3.53 -1.11 -4.06
C SER A 45 -4.68 -0.76 -5.01
N ILE A 46 -4.41 -0.55 -6.31
CA ILE A 46 -5.43 -0.54 -7.37
C ILE A 46 -6.21 -1.86 -7.33
N VAL A 47 -5.52 -2.97 -7.03
CA VAL A 47 -6.14 -4.23 -6.68
C VAL A 47 -6.07 -4.37 -5.16
N PRO A 48 -7.18 -4.22 -4.42
CA PRO A 48 -7.16 -4.11 -2.96
C PRO A 48 -6.39 -5.23 -2.26
N ILE A 49 -6.52 -6.45 -2.78
CA ILE A 49 -5.86 -7.65 -2.25
C ILE A 49 -4.34 -7.59 -2.43
N LEU A 50 -3.84 -7.13 -3.58
CA LEU A 50 -2.38 -6.99 -3.82
C LEU A 50 -1.78 -5.91 -2.93
N GLY A 51 -2.48 -4.80 -2.74
CA GLY A 51 -2.07 -3.74 -1.81
C GLY A 51 -1.88 -4.25 -0.39
N LEU A 52 -2.82 -5.05 0.11
CA LEU A 52 -2.73 -5.67 1.43
C LEU A 52 -1.55 -6.65 1.54
N ILE A 53 -1.34 -7.50 0.54
CA ILE A 53 -0.20 -8.42 0.51
C ILE A 53 1.11 -7.65 0.55
N TYR A 54 1.22 -6.58 -0.24
CA TYR A 54 2.42 -5.75 -0.26
C TYR A 54 2.70 -5.08 1.09
N VAL A 55 1.67 -4.52 1.72
CA VAL A 55 1.77 -3.93 3.06
C VAL A 55 2.17 -5.00 4.09
N ALA A 56 1.63 -6.21 4.02
CA ALA A 56 2.00 -7.31 4.91
C ALA A 56 3.47 -7.75 4.73
N LEU A 57 3.94 -7.87 3.48
CA LEU A 57 5.36 -8.13 3.20
C LEU A 57 6.25 -7.01 3.74
N LEU A 58 5.82 -5.76 3.59
CA LEU A 58 6.54 -4.60 4.11
C LEU A 58 6.53 -4.54 5.64
N ALA A 59 5.46 -5.01 6.28
CA ALA A 59 5.37 -5.12 7.73
C ALA A 59 6.30 -6.22 8.28
N LEU A 60 6.44 -7.34 7.55
CA LEU A 60 7.31 -8.45 7.90
C LEU A 60 8.80 -8.18 7.62
N LYS A 61 9.10 -7.26 6.70
CA LYS A 61 10.47 -6.87 6.37
C LYS A 61 11.19 -6.36 7.62
N ASP A 62 12.44 -6.76 7.84
CA ASP A 62 13.23 -6.25 8.96
C ASP A 62 13.50 -4.74 8.84
N ASP A 63 13.64 -4.09 10.01
CA ASP A 63 14.02 -2.69 10.07
C ASP A 63 15.45 -2.52 9.56
N ILE A 64 15.72 -1.40 8.89
CA ILE A 64 17.11 -1.10 8.50
C ILE A 64 17.89 -0.85 9.78
N ALA A 65 18.93 -1.66 10.01
CA ALA A 65 19.92 -1.40 11.04
C ALA A 65 20.48 0.00 10.80
N LYS A 66 20.15 0.93 11.71
CA LYS A 66 20.66 2.29 11.68
C LYS A 66 22.14 2.22 12.09
N THR A 67 23.02 2.04 11.12
CA THR A 67 24.48 2.10 11.31
C THR A 67 24.90 3.50 11.75
#